data_AF-A0A2K1PX15-F1
#
_entry.id   AF-A0A2K1PX15-F1
#
_cell.length_a   1.000
_cell.length_b   1.000
_cell.length_c   1.000
_cell.angle_alpha   90.00
_cell.angle_beta   90.00
_cell.angle_gamma   90.00
#
_symmetry.space_group_name_H-M   'P 1'
#
loop_
_entity.id
_entity.type
_entity.pdbx_description
1 polymer ?
#
loop_
_entity_poly.entity_id
_entity_poly.type
_entity_poly.pdbx_seq_one_letter_code
_entity_poly.pdbx_strand_id
1 'polypeptide(L)'
;MERLPSRLGYRVGLNRIQESVISSHFMHTMSQDPTLRLYERHDFHARLLTIDQRQVLNGLIPILTTASTRFCEERAKAARARALDRREEYGHGNTSTIGASESITEAILDKEFSRSGARYNERALLNQRIKEAIDQRLPIDMVIPALPFKIPSPLKSRGPLPDLGEANFLLSLYEIVRTVEIIYRTEHPNHEGLSARFTVVADGSRFNEAVNKSSPEIVSYQAELSRWTKILGLDEYVRVVDYRSLMQEGLPQEILSSKQEVLHQAKTGYSDALWPIFDPGDMNATFQSATEAELDPELGNSEGRFVSLLKSLVYTMNYRSLQSLHGLNDEARSDLYRELTAHIFHPYTEDTALGSLDTSRRQGAGQASGFPPEFKEELRRAMLNEVWGAAIHYIAEIKSDRDLDEDPILTCLPGYLRWTIHAKQGQIAIATPPILGVSVQAWAGSAVFRPTSKGKVRLCSLPVLLLEAMGAIPVAVRLNDRRGTPSQPLFYIDKEIGVGNMDGLLAVLRDTFTRRRFS
;
A
#
# COMPACT_ATOMS: atom_id res chain seq x y z
N MET A 1 15.05 46.18 5.28
CA MET A 1 13.81 45.43 4.97
C MET A 1 14.12 44.51 3.80
N GLU A 2 14.57 43.30 4.12
CA GLU A 2 14.77 42.24 3.15
C GLU A 2 13.44 41.90 2.49
N ARG A 3 13.48 41.75 1.17
CA ARG A 3 12.35 41.32 0.36
C ARG A 3 11.95 39.92 0.83
N LEU A 4 10.78 39.81 1.47
CA LEU A 4 10.07 38.54 1.64
C LEU A 4 10.03 37.82 0.28
N PRO A 5 10.52 36.58 0.15
CA PRO A 5 10.38 35.85 -1.09
C PRO A 5 8.89 35.64 -1.35
N SER A 6 8.48 36.09 -2.53
CA SER A 6 7.23 35.83 -3.20
C SER A 6 6.75 34.39 -2.99
N ARG A 7 5.46 34.25 -2.65
CA ARG A 7 4.59 33.11 -2.95
C ARG A 7 5.31 31.75 -2.93
N LEU A 8 5.23 31.04 -1.81
CA LEU A 8 5.40 29.58 -1.78
C LEU A 8 4.22 28.94 -2.54
N GLY A 9 4.18 29.16 -3.85
CA GLY A 9 3.36 28.38 -4.77
C GLY A 9 3.84 26.94 -4.74
N TYR A 10 2.89 26.03 -4.90
CA TYR A 10 3.11 24.61 -5.06
C TYR A 10 4.32 24.32 -5.98
N ARG A 11 5.33 23.61 -5.43
CA ARG A 11 6.38 22.97 -6.23
C ARG A 11 5.93 21.55 -6.52
N VAL A 12 5.76 21.27 -7.81
CA VAL A 12 5.49 19.91 -8.33
C VAL A 12 6.62 18.99 -7.84
N GLY A 13 6.29 17.83 -7.26
CA GLY A 13 7.27 16.83 -6.81
C GLY A 13 7.10 16.36 -5.37
N LEU A 14 7.99 15.46 -4.93
CA LEU A 14 8.02 14.93 -3.57
C LEU A 14 8.59 16.01 -2.62
N ASN A 15 8.06 16.14 -1.40
CA ASN A 15 8.46 17.23 -0.49
C ASN A 15 9.79 16.90 0.21
N ARG A 16 10.84 17.71 -0.01
CA ARG A 16 12.14 17.57 0.69
C ARG A 16 12.04 17.76 2.20
N ILE A 17 11.02 18.46 2.69
CA ILE A 17 10.91 18.88 4.09
C ILE A 17 10.17 17.83 4.93
N GLN A 18 9.02 17.37 4.45
CA GLN A 18 8.18 16.39 5.15
C GLN A 18 7.65 15.38 4.15
N GLU A 19 8.29 14.23 4.13
CA GLU A 19 7.95 13.14 3.26
C GLU A 19 7.57 11.96 4.14
N SER A 20 6.27 11.83 4.40
CA SER A 20 5.72 10.71 5.16
C SER A 20 5.83 9.38 4.38
N VAL A 21 7.02 9.02 3.91
CA VAL A 21 7.30 7.94 2.96
C VAL A 21 6.93 6.58 3.56
N ILE A 22 6.93 6.44 4.90
CA ILE A 22 6.95 5.12 5.53
C ILE A 22 6.22 5.16 6.86
N SER A 23 5.25 4.26 7.03
CA SER A 23 4.40 4.16 8.22
C SER A 23 4.59 2.84 8.98
N SER A 24 5.73 2.16 8.83
CA SER A 24 5.87 0.73 9.13
C SER A 24 6.35 0.38 10.54
N HIS A 25 6.47 1.35 11.45
CA HIS A 25 6.86 1.08 12.84
C HIS A 25 5.95 0.03 13.51
N PHE A 26 4.69 -0.09 13.05
CA PHE A 26 3.74 -1.05 13.62
C PHE A 26 4.18 -2.51 13.47
N MET A 27 4.85 -2.90 12.37
CA MET A 27 5.27 -4.30 12.20
C MET A 27 6.38 -4.67 13.16
N HIS A 28 7.26 -3.72 13.47
CA HIS A 28 8.30 -3.94 14.47
C HIS A 28 7.68 -4.25 15.83
N THR A 29 6.77 -3.39 16.28
CA THR A 29 6.01 -3.60 17.53
C THR A 29 5.22 -4.91 17.51
N MET A 30 4.51 -5.23 16.42
CA MET A 30 3.76 -6.50 16.31
C MET A 30 4.66 -7.73 16.34
N SER A 31 5.83 -7.68 15.70
CA SER A 31 6.76 -8.83 15.66
C SER A 31 7.38 -9.15 17.03
N GLN A 32 7.41 -8.17 17.94
CA GLN A 32 7.91 -8.34 19.30
C GLN A 32 6.85 -8.88 20.27
N ASP A 33 5.58 -8.88 19.89
CA ASP A 33 4.49 -9.37 20.74
C ASP A 33 4.42 -10.91 20.69
N PRO A 34 4.79 -11.63 21.77
CA PRO A 34 4.84 -13.10 21.78
C PRO A 34 3.44 -13.74 21.71
N THR A 35 2.37 -12.96 21.92
CA THR A 35 0.99 -13.42 21.82
C THR A 35 0.50 -13.49 20.38
N LEU A 36 1.14 -12.76 19.46
CA LEU A 36 0.81 -12.78 18.05
C LEU A 36 1.54 -13.95 17.37
N ARG A 37 0.77 -14.88 16.82
CA ARG A 37 1.30 -16.06 16.12
C ARG A 37 0.57 -16.30 14.82
N LEU A 38 1.34 -16.74 13.83
CA LEU A 38 0.80 -17.34 12.62
C LEU A 38 0.20 -18.71 12.96
N TYR A 39 -0.77 -19.14 12.17
CA TYR A 39 -1.21 -20.52 12.15
C TYR A 39 -0.11 -21.43 11.63
N GLU A 40 0.17 -22.45 12.42
CA GLU A 40 0.83 -23.67 11.97
C GLU A 40 0.04 -24.27 10.80
N ARG A 41 0.70 -25.00 9.90
CA ARG A 41 0.04 -25.53 8.70
C ARG A 41 -1.18 -26.38 9.01
N HIS A 42 -1.13 -27.20 10.05
CA HIS A 42 -2.28 -28.01 10.46
C HIS A 42 -3.48 -27.14 10.84
N ASP A 43 -3.26 -26.11 11.68
CA ASP A 43 -4.30 -25.19 12.13
C ASP A 43 -4.84 -24.33 10.98
N PHE A 44 -3.96 -23.89 10.09
CA PHE A 44 -4.34 -23.14 8.89
C PHE A 44 -5.29 -23.97 8.03
N HIS A 45 -4.94 -25.22 7.74
CA HIS A 45 -5.78 -26.11 6.93
C HIS A 45 -7.07 -26.51 7.65
N ALA A 46 -7.05 -26.72 8.97
CA ALA A 46 -8.24 -27.05 9.74
C ALA A 46 -9.26 -25.90 9.76
N ARG A 47 -8.79 -24.66 9.64
CA ARG A 47 -9.63 -23.44 9.58
C ARG A 47 -10.00 -23.02 8.17
N LEU A 48 -9.31 -23.53 7.14
CA LEU A 48 -9.45 -23.07 5.77
C LEU A 48 -10.86 -23.35 5.23
N LEU A 49 -11.57 -22.30 4.83
CA LEU A 49 -12.75 -22.41 3.99
C LEU A 49 -12.37 -22.33 2.51
N THR A 50 -13.15 -23.02 1.67
CA THR A 50 -12.99 -22.94 0.22
C THR A 50 -14.18 -22.25 -0.41
N ILE A 51 -13.93 -21.30 -1.30
CA ILE A 51 -14.93 -20.70 -2.19
C ILE A 51 -14.68 -21.21 -3.61
N ASP A 52 -15.72 -21.66 -4.32
CA ASP A 52 -15.54 -22.03 -5.73
C ASP A 52 -15.60 -20.79 -6.66
N GLN A 53 -15.12 -20.96 -7.89
CA GLN A 53 -15.08 -19.85 -8.86
C GLN A 53 -16.48 -19.31 -9.21
N ARG A 54 -17.53 -20.14 -9.20
CA ARG A 54 -18.91 -19.69 -9.46
C ARG A 54 -19.42 -18.85 -8.29
N GLN A 55 -19.15 -19.23 -7.05
CA GLN A 55 -19.49 -18.43 -5.87
C GLN A 55 -18.75 -17.09 -5.86
N VAL A 56 -17.49 -17.04 -6.32
CA VAL A 56 -16.78 -15.76 -6.52
C VAL A 56 -17.53 -14.91 -7.56
N LEU A 57 -17.71 -15.42 -8.78
CA LEU A 57 -18.21 -14.65 -9.92
C LEU A 57 -19.69 -14.28 -9.81
N ASN A 58 -20.53 -15.19 -9.31
CA ASN A 58 -21.99 -15.01 -9.26
C ASN A 58 -22.50 -14.61 -7.88
N GLY A 59 -21.65 -14.67 -6.85
CA GLY A 59 -22.00 -14.33 -5.47
C GLY A 59 -21.23 -13.11 -4.98
N LEU A 60 -19.93 -13.29 -4.74
CA LEU A 60 -19.10 -12.27 -4.10
C LEU A 60 -18.95 -11.00 -4.95
N ILE A 61 -18.60 -11.14 -6.23
CA ILE A 61 -18.36 -10.00 -7.12
C ILE A 61 -19.61 -9.10 -7.26
N PRO A 62 -20.82 -9.63 -7.52
CA PRO A 62 -22.03 -8.82 -7.54
C PRO A 62 -22.31 -8.06 -6.24
N ILE A 63 -22.04 -8.66 -5.08
CA ILE A 63 -22.19 -7.99 -3.77
C ILE A 63 -21.25 -6.78 -3.69
N LEU A 64 -19.98 -6.97 -4.07
CA LEU A 64 -18.99 -5.90 -4.03
C LEU A 64 -19.35 -4.75 -4.99
N THR A 65 -19.68 -5.07 -6.24
CA THR A 65 -19.96 -4.06 -7.28
C THR A 65 -21.26 -3.32 -7.01
N THR A 66 -22.32 -4.00 -6.57
CA THR A 66 -23.60 -3.36 -6.20
C THR A 66 -23.42 -2.40 -5.02
N ALA A 67 -22.65 -2.80 -4.01
CA ALA A 67 -22.32 -1.93 -2.89
C ALA A 67 -21.50 -0.70 -3.33
N SER A 68 -20.58 -0.87 -4.28
CA SER A 68 -19.82 0.24 -4.89
C SER A 68 -20.71 1.18 -5.68
N THR A 69 -21.64 0.70 -6.51
CA THR A 69 -22.60 1.54 -7.26
C THR A 69 -23.41 2.43 -6.31
N ARG A 70 -24.04 1.83 -5.30
CA ARG A 70 -24.81 2.56 -4.29
C ARG A 70 -23.94 3.60 -3.57
N PHE A 71 -22.71 3.22 -3.21
CA PHE A 71 -21.79 4.13 -2.55
C PHE A 71 -21.42 5.34 -3.42
N CYS A 72 -21.19 5.15 -4.72
CA CYS A 72 -20.92 6.25 -5.66
C CYS A 72 -22.09 7.23 -5.75
N GLU A 73 -23.32 6.74 -5.83
CA GLU A 73 -24.54 7.58 -5.84
C GLU A 73 -24.67 8.38 -4.54
N GLU A 74 -24.47 7.73 -3.38
CA GLU A 74 -24.47 8.39 -2.08
C GLU A 74 -23.40 9.48 -2.00
N ARG A 75 -22.18 9.21 -2.48
CA ARG A 75 -21.08 10.19 -2.48
C ARG A 75 -21.32 11.34 -3.46
N ALA A 76 -21.85 11.07 -4.65
CA ALA A 76 -22.17 12.11 -5.63
C ALA A 76 -23.20 13.09 -5.06
N LYS A 77 -24.27 12.57 -4.42
CA LYS A 77 -25.26 13.40 -3.73
C LYS A 77 -24.64 14.21 -2.59
N ALA A 78 -23.81 13.58 -1.76
CA ALA A 78 -23.15 14.26 -0.65
C ALA A 78 -22.17 15.35 -1.11
N ALA A 79 -21.48 15.14 -2.24
CA ALA A 79 -20.56 16.11 -2.82
C ALA A 79 -21.29 17.35 -3.34
N ARG A 80 -22.42 17.15 -4.05
CA ARG A 80 -23.28 18.28 -4.49
C ARG A 80 -23.81 19.09 -3.32
N ALA A 81 -24.26 18.43 -2.25
CA ALA A 81 -24.72 19.12 -1.05
C ALA A 81 -23.60 20.00 -0.44
N ARG A 82 -22.38 19.45 -0.30
CA ARG A 82 -21.24 20.24 0.19
C ARG A 82 -20.88 21.41 -0.72
N ALA A 83 -20.97 21.24 -2.04
CA ALA A 83 -20.68 22.32 -2.99
C ALA A 83 -21.67 23.48 -2.83
N LEU A 84 -22.95 23.18 -2.62
CA LEU A 84 -24.00 24.17 -2.33
C LEU A 84 -23.76 24.90 -1.00
N ASP A 85 -23.37 24.15 0.04
CA ASP A 85 -23.05 24.71 1.36
C ASP A 85 -21.83 25.64 1.30
N ARG A 86 -20.87 25.34 0.41
CA ARG A 86 -19.62 26.10 0.22
C ARG A 86 -19.62 27.02 -0.99
N ARG A 87 -20.79 27.37 -1.55
CA ARG A 87 -20.89 28.17 -2.78
C ARG A 87 -20.08 29.48 -2.72
N GLU A 88 -20.02 30.11 -1.56
CA GLU A 88 -19.30 31.38 -1.36
C GLU A 88 -17.78 31.19 -1.45
N GLU A 89 -17.24 30.05 -1.03
CA GLU A 89 -15.81 29.69 -1.21
C GLU A 89 -15.42 29.56 -2.69
N TYR A 90 -16.40 29.24 -3.54
CA TYR A 90 -16.24 29.13 -4.99
C TYR A 90 -16.59 30.44 -5.73
N GLY A 91 -16.91 31.52 -5.02
CA GLY A 91 -17.24 32.82 -5.60
C GLY A 91 -18.67 32.93 -6.14
N HIS A 92 -19.57 32.01 -5.76
CA HIS A 92 -20.96 31.98 -6.22
C HIS A 92 -21.89 32.69 -5.25
N GLY A 93 -22.67 33.66 -5.75
CA GLY A 93 -23.68 34.39 -4.97
C GLY A 93 -25.03 33.68 -4.84
N ASN A 94 -25.28 32.63 -5.63
CA ASN A 94 -26.54 31.87 -5.60
C ASN A 94 -26.27 30.36 -5.76
N THR A 95 -27.17 29.53 -5.25
CA THR A 95 -27.17 28.07 -5.39
C THR A 95 -27.31 27.60 -6.85
N SER A 96 -28.00 28.37 -7.69
CA SER A 96 -28.23 28.00 -9.10
C SER A 96 -27.00 28.10 -10.00
N THR A 97 -25.89 28.65 -9.51
CA THR A 97 -24.65 28.82 -10.28
C THR A 97 -23.60 27.76 -9.98
N ILE A 98 -23.86 26.87 -9.02
CA ILE A 98 -23.01 25.72 -8.71
C ILE A 98 -23.16 24.68 -9.82
N GLY A 99 -22.03 24.23 -10.37
CA GLY A 99 -21.97 23.23 -11.42
C GLY A 99 -21.14 22.00 -11.05
N ALA A 100 -20.71 21.30 -12.09
CA ALA A 100 -20.09 20.00 -11.99
C ALA A 100 -18.67 20.15 -11.44
N SER A 101 -17.97 21.22 -11.77
CA SER A 101 -16.61 21.46 -11.28
C SER A 101 -16.55 21.58 -9.76
N GLU A 102 -17.46 22.33 -9.14
CA GLU A 102 -17.52 22.45 -7.67
C GLU A 102 -17.90 21.11 -7.03
N SER A 103 -18.92 20.46 -7.58
CA SER A 103 -19.39 19.16 -7.08
C SER A 103 -18.31 18.07 -7.20
N ILE A 104 -17.56 18.01 -8.30
CA ILE A 104 -16.46 17.07 -8.49
C ILE A 104 -15.28 17.39 -7.58
N THR A 105 -14.98 18.68 -7.37
CA THR A 105 -13.96 19.12 -6.40
C THR A 105 -14.31 18.60 -5.00
N GLU A 106 -15.57 18.73 -4.59
CA GLU A 106 -16.06 18.22 -3.31
C GLU A 106 -16.08 16.70 -3.22
N ALA A 107 -16.28 16.01 -4.33
CA ALA A 107 -16.17 14.55 -4.40
C ALA A 107 -14.72 14.11 -4.21
N ILE A 108 -13.76 14.73 -4.90
CA ILE A 108 -12.34 14.37 -4.78
C ILE A 108 -11.81 14.64 -3.36
N LEU A 109 -12.21 15.77 -2.76
CA LEU A 109 -11.80 16.17 -1.40
C LEU A 109 -12.63 15.51 -0.29
N ASP A 110 -13.53 14.60 -0.65
CA ASP A 110 -14.34 13.85 0.29
C ASP A 110 -13.47 13.01 1.22
N LYS A 111 -13.74 13.01 2.53
CA LYS A 111 -12.99 12.20 3.49
C LYS A 111 -13.08 10.70 3.18
N GLU A 112 -14.16 10.25 2.55
CA GLU A 112 -14.29 8.86 2.15
C GLU A 112 -13.29 8.50 1.04
N PHE A 113 -12.84 9.44 0.21
CA PHE A 113 -11.87 9.18 -0.86
C PHE A 113 -10.47 9.69 -0.57
N SER A 114 -10.36 10.83 0.11
CA SER A 114 -9.11 11.51 0.39
C SER A 114 -8.86 11.71 1.88
N ARG A 115 -7.64 11.40 2.33
CA ARG A 115 -7.21 11.65 3.69
C ARG A 115 -6.78 13.11 3.81
N SER A 116 -7.56 13.91 4.52
CA SER A 116 -7.28 15.34 4.75
C SER A 116 -7.09 16.12 3.45
N GLY A 117 -7.85 15.79 2.40
CA GLY A 117 -7.62 16.33 1.05
C GLY A 117 -7.50 17.86 1.01
N ALA A 118 -8.41 18.57 1.69
CA ALA A 118 -8.44 20.03 1.74
C ALA A 118 -7.26 20.67 2.50
N ARG A 119 -6.53 19.91 3.34
CA ARG A 119 -5.32 20.40 4.02
C ARG A 119 -4.14 20.53 3.06
N TYR A 120 -4.08 19.64 2.08
CA TYR A 120 -2.93 19.50 1.17
C TYR A 120 -3.21 20.02 -0.23
N ASN A 121 -4.46 20.32 -0.56
CA ASN A 121 -4.87 20.78 -1.88
C ASN A 121 -5.70 22.05 -1.74
N GLU A 122 -5.29 23.10 -2.47
CA GLU A 122 -6.04 24.33 -2.56
C GLU A 122 -7.32 24.09 -3.37
N ARG A 123 -8.48 24.21 -2.69
CA ARG A 123 -9.80 23.95 -3.28
C ARG A 123 -10.03 24.73 -4.57
N ALA A 124 -9.68 26.02 -4.58
CA ALA A 124 -9.85 26.89 -5.74
C ALA A 124 -9.02 26.43 -6.94
N LEU A 125 -7.74 26.07 -6.73
CA LEU A 125 -6.86 25.59 -7.79
C LEU A 125 -7.33 24.24 -8.36
N LEU A 126 -7.75 23.31 -7.50
CA LEU A 126 -8.31 22.03 -7.93
C LEU A 126 -9.59 22.25 -8.75
N ASN A 127 -10.49 23.11 -8.28
CA ASN A 127 -11.71 23.45 -8.99
C ASN A 127 -11.43 24.08 -10.36
N GLN A 128 -10.49 25.01 -10.43
CA GLN A 128 -10.09 25.64 -11.69
C GLN A 128 -9.64 24.59 -12.71
N ARG A 129 -8.75 23.65 -12.32
CA ARG A 129 -8.28 22.58 -13.21
C ARG A 129 -9.42 21.68 -13.70
N ILE A 130 -10.34 21.33 -12.80
CA ILE A 130 -11.52 20.53 -13.15
C ILE A 130 -12.43 21.29 -14.11
N LYS A 131 -12.65 22.58 -13.84
CA LYS A 131 -13.46 23.47 -14.68
C LYS A 131 -12.87 23.57 -16.09
N GLU A 132 -11.55 23.78 -16.20
CA GLU A 132 -10.84 23.83 -17.48
C GLU A 132 -11.00 22.52 -18.27
N ALA A 133 -10.89 21.36 -17.61
CA ALA A 133 -11.11 20.06 -18.26
C ALA A 133 -12.56 19.91 -18.75
N ILE A 134 -13.55 20.29 -17.93
CA ILE A 134 -14.97 20.25 -18.30
C ILE A 134 -15.26 21.18 -19.50
N ASP A 135 -14.79 22.43 -19.45
CA ASP A 135 -14.99 23.43 -20.50
C ASP A 135 -14.41 22.97 -21.84
N GLN A 136 -13.29 22.22 -21.80
CA GLN A 136 -12.65 21.60 -22.96
C GLN A 136 -13.23 20.23 -23.36
N ARG A 137 -14.24 19.74 -22.63
CA ARG A 137 -14.83 18.39 -22.80
C ARG A 137 -13.81 17.25 -22.69
N LEU A 138 -12.76 17.46 -21.89
CA LEU A 138 -11.75 16.45 -21.62
C LEU A 138 -12.17 15.58 -20.42
N PRO A 139 -11.75 14.30 -20.40
CA PRO A 139 -11.91 13.47 -19.22
C PRO A 139 -11.08 14.01 -18.04
N ILE A 140 -11.60 13.81 -16.84
CA ILE A 140 -10.86 14.09 -15.60
C ILE A 140 -9.99 12.89 -15.29
N ASP A 141 -8.76 12.95 -15.80
CA ASP A 141 -7.78 11.89 -15.65
C ASP A 141 -7.02 11.99 -14.32
N MET A 142 -6.83 10.85 -13.66
CA MET A 142 -6.19 10.72 -12.35
C MET A 142 -5.06 9.70 -12.39
N VAL A 143 -4.01 9.90 -11.59
CA VAL A 143 -2.87 8.96 -11.53
C VAL A 143 -2.38 8.70 -10.11
N ILE A 144 -2.10 7.45 -9.77
CA ILE A 144 -1.50 7.03 -8.49
C ILE A 144 -0.37 6.01 -8.69
N PRO A 145 0.83 6.19 -8.13
CA PRO A 145 1.79 5.11 -7.96
C PRO A 145 1.35 4.25 -6.77
N ALA A 146 1.12 2.97 -7.04
CA ALA A 146 0.66 2.01 -6.07
C ALA A 146 0.77 0.59 -6.64
N LEU A 147 0.50 -0.41 -5.81
CA LEU A 147 0.47 -1.82 -6.20
C LEU A 147 1.82 -2.30 -6.81
N PRO A 148 2.94 -2.19 -6.06
CA PRO A 148 4.24 -2.61 -6.59
C PRO A 148 4.29 -4.13 -6.83
N PHE A 149 4.00 -4.89 -5.77
CA PHE A 149 3.96 -6.34 -5.70
C PHE A 149 3.40 -6.71 -4.32
N LYS A 150 2.95 -7.96 -4.14
CA LYS A 150 2.58 -8.46 -2.82
C LYS A 150 3.83 -8.57 -1.95
N ILE A 151 3.82 -7.95 -0.76
CA ILE A 151 5.00 -7.95 0.11
C ILE A 151 5.36 -9.39 0.50
N PRO A 152 6.59 -9.86 0.22
CA PRO A 152 7.01 -11.26 0.43
C PRO A 152 7.12 -11.69 1.89
N SER A 153 7.04 -10.75 2.84
CA SER A 153 7.10 -11.08 4.26
C SER A 153 5.92 -11.98 4.66
N PRO A 154 6.19 -13.19 5.21
CA PRO A 154 5.13 -14.10 5.67
C PRO A 154 4.32 -13.54 6.85
N LEU A 155 4.83 -12.50 7.52
CA LEU A 155 4.11 -11.80 8.59
C LEU A 155 3.02 -10.87 8.05
N LYS A 156 3.14 -10.44 6.79
CA LYS A 156 2.22 -9.49 6.15
C LYS A 156 1.24 -10.18 5.22
N SER A 157 1.66 -11.17 4.44
CA SER A 157 0.82 -11.82 3.43
C SER A 157 1.11 -13.32 3.33
N ARG A 158 0.15 -14.08 2.78
CA ARG A 158 0.35 -15.47 2.37
C ARG A 158 0.28 -15.58 0.86
N GLY A 159 1.42 -15.53 0.20
CA GLY A 159 1.55 -15.73 -1.25
C GLY A 159 1.90 -14.46 -2.02
N PRO A 160 2.35 -14.60 -3.28
CA PRO A 160 2.95 -13.50 -4.03
C PRO A 160 1.96 -12.73 -4.92
N LEU A 161 0.72 -13.20 -5.07
CA LEU A 161 -0.23 -12.63 -6.03
C LEU A 161 -1.18 -11.62 -5.37
N PRO A 162 -1.85 -10.75 -6.15
CA PRO A 162 -2.98 -9.97 -5.68
C PRO A 162 -4.09 -10.84 -5.08
N ASP A 163 -4.59 -10.47 -3.91
CA ASP A 163 -5.76 -11.05 -3.27
C ASP A 163 -6.95 -10.06 -3.31
N LEU A 164 -8.01 -10.30 -2.52
CA LEU A 164 -9.17 -9.41 -2.50
C LEU A 164 -8.82 -8.00 -1.95
N GLY A 165 -7.68 -7.83 -1.29
CA GLY A 165 -7.17 -6.55 -0.82
C GLY A 165 -6.83 -5.62 -1.98
N GLU A 166 -6.10 -6.11 -2.98
CA GLU A 166 -5.79 -5.37 -4.19
C GLU A 166 -7.05 -5.11 -5.03
N ALA A 167 -7.93 -6.11 -5.18
CA ALA A 167 -9.23 -5.92 -5.83
C ALA A 167 -10.08 -4.83 -5.13
N ASN A 168 -10.07 -4.79 -3.80
CA ASN A 168 -10.75 -3.76 -3.01
C ASN A 168 -10.16 -2.36 -3.22
N PHE A 169 -8.84 -2.27 -3.39
CA PHE A 169 -8.15 -1.03 -3.74
C PHE A 169 -8.53 -0.56 -5.16
N LEU A 170 -8.55 -1.46 -6.14
CA LEU A 170 -9.00 -1.14 -7.51
C LEU A 170 -10.46 -0.65 -7.54
N LEU A 171 -11.36 -1.31 -6.80
CA LEU A 171 -12.73 -0.83 -6.60
C LEU A 171 -12.78 0.56 -5.96
N SER A 172 -11.86 0.87 -5.05
CA SER A 172 -11.79 2.19 -4.42
C SER A 172 -11.44 3.29 -5.42
N LEU A 173 -10.54 3.01 -6.38
CA LEU A 173 -10.21 3.93 -7.46
C LEU A 173 -11.39 4.10 -8.44
N TYR A 174 -12.04 2.99 -8.79
CA TYR A 174 -13.25 3.00 -9.61
C TYR A 174 -14.36 3.84 -8.98
N GLU A 175 -14.57 3.75 -7.67
CA GLU A 175 -15.61 4.53 -6.99
C GLU A 175 -15.38 6.04 -7.09
N ILE A 176 -14.12 6.48 -7.09
CA ILE A 176 -13.77 7.88 -7.34
C ILE A 176 -14.19 8.25 -8.76
N VAL A 177 -13.74 7.48 -9.75
CA VAL A 177 -14.04 7.71 -11.18
C VAL A 177 -15.56 7.76 -11.43
N ARG A 178 -16.31 6.80 -10.91
CA ARG A 178 -17.77 6.74 -11.09
C ARG A 178 -18.52 7.84 -10.37
N THR A 179 -18.06 8.26 -9.20
CA THR A 179 -18.66 9.41 -8.52
C THR A 179 -18.49 10.67 -9.37
N VAL A 180 -17.30 10.89 -9.94
CA VAL A 180 -17.04 12.00 -10.87
C VAL A 180 -17.94 11.91 -12.09
N GLU A 181 -18.07 10.73 -12.70
CA GLU A 181 -18.89 10.52 -13.89
C GLU A 181 -20.38 10.75 -13.65
N ILE A 182 -20.93 10.29 -12.52
CA ILE A 182 -22.32 10.55 -12.12
C ILE A 182 -22.58 12.07 -12.02
N ILE A 183 -21.62 12.81 -11.47
CA ILE A 183 -21.71 14.27 -11.36
C ILE A 183 -21.64 14.91 -12.73
N TYR A 184 -20.62 14.58 -13.53
CA TYR A 184 -20.39 15.13 -14.86
C TYR A 184 -21.60 14.94 -15.79
N ARG A 185 -22.14 13.71 -15.87
CA ARG A 185 -23.26 13.37 -16.76
C ARG A 185 -24.58 14.04 -16.39
N THR A 186 -24.71 14.56 -15.17
CA THR A 186 -25.92 15.30 -14.80
C THR A 186 -26.00 16.66 -15.50
N GLU A 187 -24.86 17.28 -15.79
CA GLU A 187 -24.78 18.56 -16.52
C GLU A 187 -24.52 18.37 -18.01
N HIS A 188 -23.89 17.26 -18.38
CA HIS A 188 -23.59 16.91 -19.76
C HIS A 188 -24.19 15.54 -20.13
N PRO A 189 -25.53 15.40 -20.18
CA PRO A 189 -26.19 14.11 -20.43
C PRO A 189 -25.87 13.51 -21.79
N ASN A 190 -25.48 14.34 -22.77
CA ASN A 190 -25.14 13.93 -24.13
C ASN A 190 -23.63 13.73 -24.33
N HIS A 191 -22.81 13.73 -23.26
CA HIS A 191 -21.38 13.46 -23.38
C HIS A 191 -21.17 11.98 -23.76
N GLU A 192 -20.52 11.76 -24.90
CA GLU A 192 -20.11 10.43 -25.35
C GLU A 192 -18.73 10.08 -24.80
N GLY A 193 -18.57 8.84 -24.33
CA GLY A 193 -17.32 8.35 -23.76
C GLY A 193 -17.20 8.49 -22.25
N LEU A 194 -15.96 8.34 -21.76
CA LEU A 194 -15.63 8.38 -20.34
C LEU A 194 -15.35 9.81 -19.89
N SER A 195 -16.01 10.23 -18.81
CA SER A 195 -15.77 11.55 -18.21
C SER A 195 -14.61 11.57 -17.20
N ALA A 196 -14.13 10.38 -16.79
CA ALA A 196 -13.01 10.26 -15.86
C ALA A 196 -12.33 8.89 -16.03
N ARG A 197 -11.05 8.83 -15.68
CA ARG A 197 -10.24 7.60 -15.67
C ARG A 197 -9.20 7.64 -14.55
N PHE A 198 -8.84 6.48 -14.04
CA PHE A 198 -7.73 6.31 -13.11
C PHE A 198 -6.61 5.48 -13.73
N THR A 199 -5.38 5.98 -13.69
CA THR A 199 -4.17 5.23 -14.05
C THR A 199 -3.40 4.88 -12.79
N VAL A 200 -3.21 3.58 -12.55
CA VAL A 200 -2.29 3.06 -11.55
C VAL A 200 -0.93 2.86 -12.18
N VAL A 201 0.08 3.56 -11.69
CA VAL A 201 1.47 3.37 -12.08
C VAL A 201 2.08 2.36 -11.11
N ALA A 202 2.06 1.09 -11.49
CA ALA A 202 2.62 0.00 -10.71
C ALA A 202 4.15 0.17 -10.59
N ASP A 203 4.62 0.49 -9.39
CA ASP A 203 6.01 0.83 -9.08
C ASP A 203 6.84 -0.39 -8.66
N GLY A 204 6.36 -1.60 -8.98
CA GLY A 204 7.03 -2.85 -8.69
C GLY A 204 8.40 -2.93 -9.34
N SER A 205 8.46 -2.65 -10.65
CA SER A 205 9.70 -2.65 -11.42
C SER A 205 10.68 -1.57 -10.94
N ARG A 206 10.20 -0.48 -10.34
CA ARG A 206 11.07 0.56 -9.76
C ARG A 206 11.86 0.04 -8.56
N PHE A 207 11.19 -0.64 -7.64
CA PHE A 207 11.78 -1.03 -6.35
C PHE A 207 12.18 -2.52 -6.27
N ASN A 208 12.01 -3.29 -7.34
CA ASN A 208 12.22 -4.74 -7.31
C ASN A 208 13.65 -5.14 -6.90
N GLU A 209 14.66 -4.40 -7.35
CA GLU A 209 16.06 -4.65 -6.98
C GLU A 209 16.29 -4.47 -5.47
N ALA A 210 15.76 -3.38 -4.91
CA ALA A 210 15.89 -3.09 -3.48
C ALA A 210 15.26 -4.17 -2.59
N VAL A 211 14.21 -4.87 -3.06
CA VAL A 211 13.51 -5.87 -2.25
C VAL A 211 13.74 -7.31 -2.72
N ASN A 212 14.68 -7.53 -3.64
CA ASN A 212 14.99 -8.84 -4.23
C ASN A 212 13.78 -9.54 -4.88
N LYS A 213 12.99 -8.78 -5.64
CA LYS A 213 11.89 -9.29 -6.44
C LYS A 213 12.31 -9.45 -7.90
N SER A 214 12.04 -10.62 -8.46
CA SER A 214 12.38 -10.91 -9.85
C SER A 214 11.38 -10.26 -10.81
N SER A 215 11.82 -9.89 -12.01
CA SER A 215 10.92 -9.34 -13.04
C SER A 215 9.75 -10.28 -13.37
N PRO A 216 9.91 -11.62 -13.47
CA PRO A 216 8.79 -12.54 -13.67
C PRO A 216 7.72 -12.49 -12.57
N GLU A 217 8.11 -12.30 -11.31
CA GLU A 217 7.14 -12.12 -10.21
C GLU A 217 6.34 -10.82 -10.37
N ILE A 218 7.00 -9.71 -10.75
CA ILE A 218 6.34 -8.43 -11.00
C ILE A 218 5.34 -8.55 -12.16
N VAL A 219 5.76 -9.16 -13.27
CA VAL A 219 4.89 -9.41 -14.43
C VAL A 219 3.69 -10.27 -14.05
N SER A 220 3.91 -11.33 -13.28
CA SER A 220 2.82 -12.22 -12.81
C SER A 220 1.83 -11.47 -11.92
N TYR A 221 2.33 -10.63 -11.01
CA TYR A 221 1.50 -9.80 -10.14
C TYR A 221 0.66 -8.79 -10.96
N GLN A 222 1.27 -8.09 -11.93
CA GLN A 222 0.56 -7.14 -12.80
C GLN A 222 -0.46 -7.81 -13.73
N ALA A 223 -0.15 -9.01 -14.24
CA ALA A 223 -1.09 -9.81 -15.02
C ALA A 223 -2.32 -10.19 -14.18
N GLU A 224 -2.11 -10.54 -12.92
CA GLU A 224 -3.20 -10.87 -11.99
C GLU A 224 -4.02 -9.64 -11.57
N LEU A 225 -3.40 -8.46 -11.42
CA LEU A 225 -4.14 -7.19 -11.28
C LEU A 225 -5.03 -6.93 -12.51
N SER A 226 -4.50 -7.17 -13.71
CA SER A 226 -5.24 -7.03 -14.97
C SER A 226 -6.38 -8.05 -15.08
N ARG A 227 -6.23 -9.22 -14.47
CA ARG A 227 -7.31 -10.21 -14.34
C ARG A 227 -8.40 -9.70 -13.40
N TRP A 228 -8.03 -9.11 -12.27
CA TRP A 228 -8.97 -8.51 -11.32
C TRP A 228 -9.77 -7.36 -11.92
N THR A 229 -9.14 -6.44 -12.65
CA THR A 229 -9.87 -5.35 -13.31
C THR A 229 -10.93 -5.88 -14.27
N LYS A 230 -10.62 -6.92 -15.07
CA LYS A 230 -11.59 -7.58 -15.95
C LYS A 230 -12.72 -8.27 -15.20
N ILE A 231 -12.41 -9.03 -14.14
CA ILE A 231 -13.42 -9.74 -13.32
C ILE A 231 -14.41 -8.77 -12.68
N LEU A 232 -13.92 -7.61 -12.27
CA LEU A 232 -14.71 -6.56 -11.63
C LEU A 232 -15.41 -5.63 -12.65
N GLY A 233 -15.11 -5.75 -13.95
CA GLY A 233 -15.65 -4.87 -15.00
C GLY A 233 -15.14 -3.43 -14.92
N LEU A 234 -13.84 -3.25 -14.61
CA LEU A 234 -13.22 -1.94 -14.35
C LEU A 234 -12.26 -1.50 -15.46
N ASP A 235 -12.06 -2.30 -16.50
CA ASP A 235 -11.01 -2.15 -17.51
C ASP A 235 -11.08 -0.85 -18.30
N GLU A 236 -12.28 -0.28 -18.49
CA GLU A 236 -12.44 1.04 -19.12
C GLU A 236 -12.07 2.20 -18.17
N TYR A 237 -12.22 2.00 -16.87
CA TYR A 237 -12.13 3.05 -15.84
C TYR A 237 -10.78 3.08 -15.13
N VAL A 238 -10.14 1.92 -14.95
CA VAL A 238 -8.90 1.75 -14.20
C VAL A 238 -7.88 1.05 -15.07
N ARG A 239 -6.83 1.79 -15.44
CA ARG A 239 -5.68 1.28 -16.20
C ARG A 239 -4.53 1.01 -15.25
N VAL A 240 -3.83 -0.11 -15.43
CA VAL A 240 -2.56 -0.39 -14.73
C VAL A 240 -1.43 -0.30 -15.75
N VAL A 241 -0.39 0.47 -15.45
CA VAL A 241 0.83 0.60 -16.27
C VAL A 241 2.06 0.36 -15.41
N ASP A 242 3.10 -0.22 -15.98
CA ASP A 242 4.38 -0.37 -15.28
C ASP A 242 5.12 0.98 -15.21
N TYR A 243 5.69 1.29 -14.05
CA TYR A 243 6.42 2.54 -13.84
C TYR A 243 7.59 2.69 -14.82
N ARG A 244 8.46 1.68 -14.96
CA ARG A 244 9.64 1.77 -15.82
C ARG A 244 9.26 1.92 -17.29
N SER A 245 8.25 1.18 -17.76
CA SER A 245 7.71 1.35 -19.12
C SER A 245 7.18 2.78 -19.33
N LEU A 246 6.40 3.31 -18.40
CA LEU A 246 5.89 4.69 -18.49
C LEU A 246 7.04 5.71 -18.58
N MET A 247 8.07 5.57 -17.75
CA MET A 247 9.22 6.48 -17.77
C MET A 247 10.00 6.39 -19.08
N GLN A 248 10.24 5.18 -19.59
CA GLN A 248 10.99 4.95 -20.83
C GLN A 248 10.28 5.48 -22.07
N GLU A 249 8.95 5.39 -22.11
CA GLU A 249 8.13 5.82 -23.23
C GLU A 249 7.77 7.33 -23.16
N GLY A 250 7.63 7.87 -21.95
CA GLY A 250 7.03 9.19 -21.72
C GLY A 250 8.00 10.28 -21.29
N LEU A 251 9.16 9.97 -20.72
CA LEU A 251 10.12 11.01 -20.31
C LEU A 251 11.03 11.43 -21.46
N PRO A 252 11.28 12.75 -21.63
CA PRO A 252 12.38 13.24 -22.45
C PRO A 252 13.72 12.60 -22.03
N GLN A 253 14.58 12.32 -23.01
CA GLN A 253 15.84 11.61 -22.79
C GLN A 253 16.77 12.37 -21.82
N GLU A 254 16.72 13.70 -21.83
CA GLU A 254 17.47 14.57 -20.94
C GLU A 254 17.04 14.39 -19.48
N ILE A 255 15.73 14.35 -19.23
CA ILE A 255 15.15 14.13 -17.89
C ILE A 255 15.46 12.70 -17.42
N LEU A 256 15.34 11.71 -18.31
CA LEU A 256 15.68 10.32 -17.98
C LEU A 256 17.17 10.17 -17.60
N SER A 257 18.07 10.87 -18.31
CA SER A 257 19.50 10.88 -18.01
C SER A 257 19.79 11.57 -16.67
N SER A 258 19.15 12.71 -16.42
CA SER A 258 19.25 13.42 -15.13
C SER A 258 18.76 12.55 -13.97
N LYS A 259 17.64 11.84 -14.13
CA LYS A 259 17.13 10.88 -13.14
C LYS A 259 18.15 9.80 -12.81
N GLN A 260 18.82 9.22 -13.82
CA GLN A 260 19.86 8.21 -13.62
C GLN A 260 21.09 8.78 -12.90
N GLU A 261 21.48 10.00 -13.24
CA GLU A 261 22.58 10.70 -12.57
C GLU A 261 22.27 10.94 -11.09
N VAL A 262 21.09 11.47 -10.76
CA VAL A 262 20.64 11.68 -9.38
C VAL A 262 20.59 10.36 -8.61
N LEU A 263 20.08 9.29 -9.23
CA LEU A 263 20.06 7.94 -8.62
C LEU A 263 21.48 7.49 -8.27
N HIS A 264 22.42 7.60 -9.22
CA HIS A 264 23.80 7.18 -9.02
C HIS A 264 24.49 8.01 -7.93
N GLN A 265 24.39 9.34 -8.00
CA GLN A 265 24.97 10.24 -7.01
C GLN A 265 24.42 9.99 -5.61
N ALA A 266 23.09 9.81 -5.48
CA ALA A 266 22.48 9.50 -4.20
C ALA A 266 22.96 8.13 -3.67
N LYS A 267 22.96 7.09 -4.51
CA LYS A 267 23.42 5.75 -4.10
C LYS A 267 24.86 5.76 -3.61
N THR A 268 25.75 6.45 -4.33
CA THR A 268 27.16 6.61 -3.95
C THR A 268 27.29 7.40 -2.64
N GLY A 269 26.66 8.58 -2.56
CA GLY A 269 26.76 9.43 -1.36
C GLY A 269 26.28 8.72 -0.09
N TYR A 270 25.12 8.07 -0.14
CA TYR A 270 24.61 7.29 1.01
C TYR A 270 25.50 6.07 1.30
N SER A 271 26.06 5.41 0.29
CA SER A 271 26.99 4.30 0.50
C SER A 271 28.26 4.74 1.24
N ASP A 272 28.86 5.84 0.80
CA ASP A 272 30.08 6.41 1.38
C ASP A 272 29.85 6.87 2.82
N ALA A 273 28.67 7.42 3.11
CA ALA A 273 28.31 7.88 4.46
C ALA A 273 27.96 6.74 5.41
N LEU A 274 27.22 5.73 4.94
CA LEU A 274 26.55 4.77 5.82
C LEU A 274 27.26 3.42 5.94
N TRP A 275 27.92 2.89 4.91
CA TRP A 275 28.64 1.62 5.06
C TRP A 275 29.77 1.65 6.10
N PRO A 276 30.56 2.72 6.25
CA PRO A 276 31.65 2.75 7.24
C PRO A 276 31.18 2.66 8.70
N ILE A 277 29.93 3.01 8.98
CA ILE A 277 29.34 3.01 10.32
C ILE A 277 28.41 1.81 10.57
N PHE A 278 28.23 0.94 9.58
CA PHE A 278 27.35 -0.22 9.71
C PHE A 278 28.01 -1.31 10.54
N ASP A 279 27.53 -1.50 11.77
CA ASP A 279 27.89 -2.63 12.62
C ASP A 279 26.64 -3.47 12.95
N PRO A 280 26.45 -4.64 12.29
CA PRO A 280 25.32 -5.49 12.59
C PRO A 280 25.38 -6.11 14.00
N GLY A 281 26.52 -6.04 14.69
CA GLY A 281 26.69 -6.44 16.08
C GLY A 281 26.12 -5.45 17.09
N ASP A 282 26.08 -4.16 16.78
CA ASP A 282 25.49 -3.11 17.61
C ASP A 282 24.58 -2.19 16.79
N MET A 283 23.34 -2.64 16.61
CA MET A 283 22.36 -1.88 15.83
C MET A 283 21.89 -0.60 16.51
N ASN A 284 22.00 -0.49 17.84
CA ASN A 284 21.63 0.72 18.55
C ASN A 284 22.63 1.84 18.26
N ALA A 285 23.92 1.57 18.41
CA ALA A 285 24.98 2.51 18.04
C ALA A 285 24.92 2.83 16.54
N THR A 286 24.74 1.81 15.69
CA THR A 286 24.59 1.98 14.25
C THR A 286 23.43 2.93 13.88
N PHE A 287 22.26 2.81 14.52
CA PHE A 287 21.14 3.71 14.26
C PHE A 287 21.41 5.14 14.72
N GLN A 288 22.06 5.33 15.86
CA GLN A 288 22.45 6.65 16.31
C GLN A 288 23.40 7.30 15.30
N SER A 289 24.48 6.61 14.93
CA SER A 289 25.44 7.10 13.94
C SER A 289 24.81 7.35 12.58
N ALA A 290 23.88 6.51 12.13
CA ALA A 290 23.18 6.70 10.86
C ALA A 290 22.24 7.92 10.88
N THR A 291 21.62 8.21 12.02
CA THR A 291 20.80 9.41 12.20
C THR A 291 21.66 10.67 12.14
N GLU A 292 22.86 10.63 12.74
CA GLU A 292 23.82 11.73 12.73
C GLU A 292 24.47 11.92 11.34
N ALA A 293 24.68 10.85 10.59
CA ALA A 293 25.27 10.85 9.25
C ALA A 293 24.25 11.02 8.09
N GLU A 294 22.96 11.19 8.41
CA GLU A 294 21.88 11.31 7.43
C GLU A 294 22.12 12.50 6.48
N LEU A 295 22.21 12.20 5.18
CA LEU A 295 22.48 13.21 4.15
C LEU A 295 21.25 14.07 3.82
N ASP A 296 20.07 13.64 4.26
CA ASP A 296 18.79 14.23 3.88
C ASP A 296 17.72 14.09 4.98
N PRO A 297 17.92 14.74 6.13
CA PRO A 297 17.03 14.57 7.28
C PRO A 297 15.60 15.05 6.99
N GLU A 298 14.62 14.33 7.53
CA GLU A 298 13.21 14.72 7.46
C GLU A 298 12.80 15.54 8.70
N LEU A 299 12.13 16.68 8.48
CA LEU A 299 11.62 17.47 9.61
C LEU A 299 10.53 16.72 10.36
N GLY A 300 10.68 16.64 11.69
CA GLY A 300 9.72 16.00 12.57
C GLY A 300 9.90 14.48 12.70
N ASN A 301 10.97 13.92 12.14
CA ASN A 301 11.36 12.53 12.32
C ASN A 301 12.74 12.45 12.98
N SER A 302 12.77 12.15 14.29
CA SER A 302 14.02 12.12 15.06
C SER A 302 14.96 10.98 14.67
N GLU A 303 14.48 9.94 13.99
CA GLU A 303 15.31 8.83 13.50
C GLU A 303 15.82 9.08 12.07
N GLY A 304 15.42 10.19 11.44
CA GLY A 304 15.71 10.44 10.04
C GLY A 304 15.01 9.46 9.08
N ARG A 305 15.25 9.65 7.79
CA ARG A 305 14.58 8.88 6.72
C ARG A 305 15.14 7.48 6.62
N PHE A 306 16.47 7.35 6.69
CA PHE A 306 17.18 6.11 6.51
C PHE A 306 16.80 5.05 7.55
N VAL A 307 16.91 5.37 8.85
CA VAL A 307 16.62 4.40 9.92
C VAL A 307 15.15 3.99 9.90
N SER A 308 14.23 4.95 9.71
CA SER A 308 12.79 4.67 9.58
C SER A 308 12.48 3.73 8.41
N LEU A 309 13.16 3.91 7.27
CA LEU A 309 13.04 3.04 6.11
C LEU A 309 13.62 1.65 6.35
N LEU A 310 14.82 1.58 6.91
CA LEU A 310 15.48 0.33 7.23
C LEU A 310 14.58 -0.55 8.09
N LYS A 311 14.02 0.00 9.18
CA LYS A 311 13.07 -0.71 10.06
C LYS A 311 11.84 -1.23 9.30
N SER A 312 11.36 -0.49 8.31
CA SER A 312 10.26 -0.93 7.43
C SER A 312 10.66 -2.05 6.48
N LEU A 313 11.86 -1.95 5.88
CA LEU A 313 12.33 -2.88 4.86
C LEU A 313 12.62 -4.26 5.45
N VAL A 314 12.98 -4.36 6.72
CA VAL A 314 13.08 -5.65 7.42
C VAL A 314 11.85 -6.53 7.17
N TYR A 315 10.66 -5.94 7.29
CA TYR A 315 9.38 -6.64 7.11
C TYR A 315 8.86 -6.59 5.67
N THR A 316 9.72 -6.30 4.70
CA THR A 316 9.34 -6.13 3.29
C THR A 316 10.22 -6.93 2.35
N MET A 317 11.48 -7.18 2.71
CA MET A 317 12.44 -7.84 1.83
C MET A 317 12.19 -9.34 1.62
N ASN A 318 12.54 -9.81 0.42
CA ASN A 318 12.76 -11.21 0.11
C ASN A 318 14.25 -11.56 0.31
N TYR A 319 14.64 -11.97 1.51
CA TYR A 319 16.06 -12.17 1.86
C TYR A 319 16.72 -13.28 1.04
N ARG A 320 17.74 -12.95 0.25
CA ARG A 320 18.50 -13.93 -0.53
C ARG A 320 19.20 -14.93 0.37
N SER A 321 19.75 -14.47 1.50
CA SER A 321 20.34 -15.29 2.55
C SER A 321 19.41 -16.37 3.09
N LEU A 322 18.09 -16.13 3.12
CA LEU A 322 17.11 -17.15 3.51
C LEU A 322 16.66 -18.02 2.35
N GLN A 323 16.54 -17.46 1.15
CA GLN A 323 16.13 -18.23 -0.04
C GLN A 323 17.23 -19.20 -0.52
N SER A 324 18.50 -18.91 -0.25
CA SER A 324 19.63 -19.78 -0.60
C SER A 324 19.75 -21.02 0.29
N LEU A 325 19.01 -21.09 1.41
CA LEU A 325 19.02 -22.24 2.31
C LEU A 325 18.32 -23.44 1.66
N HIS A 326 19.12 -24.41 1.25
CA HIS A 326 18.64 -25.68 0.71
C HIS A 326 18.03 -26.57 1.80
N GLY A 327 17.06 -27.41 1.43
CA GLY A 327 16.43 -28.38 2.33
C GLY A 327 15.32 -27.83 3.23
N LEU A 328 15.12 -26.50 3.26
CA LEU A 328 13.96 -25.88 3.90
C LEU A 328 12.75 -25.88 2.97
N ASN A 329 11.64 -26.40 3.48
CA ASN A 329 10.34 -26.15 2.87
C ASN A 329 9.86 -24.72 3.21
N ASP A 330 8.79 -24.25 2.55
CA ASP A 330 8.32 -22.87 2.69
C ASP A 330 7.82 -22.53 4.10
N GLU A 331 7.31 -23.52 4.84
CA GLU A 331 6.84 -23.36 6.22
C GLU A 331 8.02 -23.13 7.16
N ALA A 332 9.01 -24.03 7.13
CA ALA A 332 10.22 -23.91 7.93
C ALA A 332 11.01 -22.63 7.60
N ARG A 333 11.02 -22.19 6.34
CA ARG A 333 11.61 -20.90 5.95
C ARG A 333 10.83 -19.72 6.52
N SER A 334 9.49 -19.79 6.55
CA SER A 334 8.65 -18.74 7.12
C SER A 334 8.79 -18.65 8.64
N ASP A 335 8.90 -19.77 9.33
CA ASP A 335 9.16 -19.81 10.77
C ASP A 335 10.54 -19.23 11.11
N LEU A 336 11.57 -19.60 10.34
CA LEU A 336 12.92 -19.05 10.49
C LEU A 336 12.93 -17.53 10.20
N TYR A 337 12.23 -17.07 9.17
CA TYR A 337 12.05 -15.64 8.89
C TYR A 337 11.44 -14.92 10.10
N ARG A 338 10.36 -15.47 10.68
CA ARG A 338 9.69 -14.87 11.86
C ARG A 338 10.64 -14.79 13.04
N GLU A 339 11.35 -15.87 13.33
CA GLU A 339 12.30 -15.92 14.44
C GLU A 339 13.42 -14.88 14.26
N LEU A 340 14.06 -14.85 13.09
CA LEU A 340 15.14 -13.90 12.81
C LEU A 340 14.65 -12.46 12.82
N THR A 341 13.46 -12.17 12.30
CA THR A 341 12.91 -10.81 12.29
C THR A 341 12.48 -10.30 13.68
N ALA A 342 12.08 -11.19 14.59
CA ALA A 342 11.79 -10.83 15.98
C ALA A 342 13.06 -10.42 16.76
N HIS A 343 14.21 -10.98 16.39
CA HIS A 343 15.52 -10.69 16.99
C HIS A 343 16.45 -9.87 16.08
N ILE A 344 15.94 -9.25 15.02
CA ILE A 344 16.79 -8.72 13.94
C ILE A 344 17.82 -7.68 14.42
N PHE A 345 17.45 -6.87 15.41
CA PHE A 345 18.30 -5.80 15.98
C PHE A 345 19.04 -6.21 17.26
N HIS A 346 18.95 -7.47 17.68
CA HIS A 346 19.60 -7.98 18.89
C HIS A 346 20.47 -9.20 18.54
N PRO A 347 21.78 -9.19 18.84
CA PRO A 347 22.64 -10.34 18.58
C PRO A 347 22.19 -11.58 19.35
N TYR A 348 22.25 -12.75 18.72
CA TYR A 348 21.98 -14.03 19.41
C TYR A 348 23.08 -14.41 20.41
N THR A 349 24.23 -13.74 20.37
CA THR A 349 25.38 -14.01 21.25
C THR A 349 25.21 -13.40 22.65
N GLU A 350 24.45 -12.31 22.81
CA GLU A 350 24.27 -11.62 24.09
C GLU A 350 23.36 -12.40 25.06
N ASP A 351 22.39 -13.15 24.53
CA ASP A 351 21.43 -13.93 25.33
C ASP A 351 22.06 -15.13 26.05
N THR A 352 23.29 -15.52 25.70
CA THR A 352 24.01 -16.60 26.40
C THR A 352 24.59 -16.17 27.75
N ALA A 353 24.70 -14.87 28.03
CA ALA A 353 25.31 -14.35 29.25
C ALA A 353 24.32 -14.03 30.38
N LEU A 354 23.01 -13.89 30.11
CA LEU A 354 22.06 -13.29 31.06
C LEU A 354 20.80 -14.09 31.44
N GLY A 355 20.56 -15.31 30.96
CA GLY A 355 19.33 -15.99 31.41
C GLY A 355 19.08 -17.43 30.96
N SER A 356 19.77 -18.39 31.56
CA SER A 356 19.41 -19.83 31.52
C SER A 356 18.14 -20.19 32.32
N LEU A 357 17.29 -19.23 32.67
CA LEU A 357 16.17 -19.44 33.62
C LEU A 357 14.76 -19.47 33.00
N ASP A 358 14.58 -19.18 31.70
CA ASP A 358 13.23 -19.21 31.08
C ASP A 358 13.12 -20.03 29.77
N THR A 359 14.17 -20.77 29.43
CA THR A 359 14.19 -21.67 28.25
C THR A 359 13.25 -22.87 28.39
N SER A 360 12.82 -23.22 29.61
CA SER A 360 11.89 -24.33 29.87
C SER A 360 10.43 -24.03 29.50
N ARG A 361 10.03 -22.76 29.30
CA ARG A 361 8.66 -22.41 28.86
C ARG A 361 8.48 -22.29 27.35
N ARG A 362 9.56 -22.33 26.56
CA ARG A 362 9.50 -22.20 25.08
C ARG A 362 9.51 -23.53 24.32
N GLN A 363 9.55 -24.68 24.99
CA GLN A 363 9.56 -26.02 24.37
C GLN A 363 8.25 -26.46 23.68
N GLY A 364 7.27 -25.56 23.51
CA GLY A 364 5.97 -25.87 22.92
C GLY A 364 5.73 -25.34 21.49
N ALA A 365 6.73 -24.73 20.82
CA ALA A 365 6.58 -24.22 19.46
C ALA A 365 7.59 -24.92 18.53
N GLY A 366 7.15 -25.26 17.32
CA GLY A 366 7.73 -26.26 16.41
C GLY A 366 9.18 -26.08 15.96
N GLN A 367 9.57 -27.00 15.06
CA GLN A 367 10.93 -27.38 14.63
C GLN A 367 11.92 -26.26 14.21
N ALA A 368 11.54 -24.98 14.17
CA ALA A 368 12.46 -23.86 13.94
C ALA A 368 13.48 -23.66 15.09
N SER A 369 13.26 -24.28 16.25
CA SER A 369 14.24 -24.33 17.34
C SER A 369 15.50 -25.17 17.04
N GLY A 370 15.59 -25.81 15.85
CA GLY A 370 16.67 -26.74 15.52
C GLY A 370 18.00 -26.11 15.09
N PHE A 371 18.02 -24.82 14.74
CA PHE A 371 19.26 -24.16 14.29
C PHE A 371 20.12 -23.68 15.46
N PRO A 372 21.44 -23.94 15.45
CA PRO A 372 22.37 -23.41 16.45
C PRO A 372 22.34 -21.86 16.52
N PRO A 373 22.54 -21.24 17.70
CA PRO A 373 22.58 -19.78 17.83
C PRO A 373 23.59 -19.09 16.90
N GLU A 374 24.76 -19.70 16.69
CA GLU A 374 25.80 -19.18 15.79
C GLU A 374 25.32 -19.06 14.35
N PHE A 375 24.57 -20.05 13.86
CA PHE A 375 23.98 -20.04 12.53
C PHE A 375 22.89 -18.97 12.40
N LYS A 376 22.06 -18.80 13.45
CA LYS A 376 21.04 -17.75 13.48
C LYS A 376 21.67 -16.35 13.48
N GLU A 377 22.78 -16.17 14.21
CA GLU A 377 23.53 -14.93 14.22
C GLU A 377 24.13 -14.61 12.84
N GLU A 378 24.73 -15.60 12.17
CA GLU A 378 25.25 -15.44 10.81
C GLU A 378 24.15 -14.99 9.83
N LEU A 379 22.99 -15.67 9.86
CA LEU A 379 21.84 -15.30 9.04
C LEU A 379 21.30 -13.92 9.38
N ARG A 380 21.18 -13.57 10.67
CA ARG A 380 20.73 -12.25 11.11
C ARG A 380 21.63 -11.14 10.55
N ARG A 381 22.95 -11.32 10.63
CA ARG A 381 23.93 -10.36 10.07
C ARG A 381 23.81 -10.25 8.55
N ALA A 382 23.65 -11.37 7.85
CA ALA A 382 23.44 -11.38 6.40
C ALA A 382 22.15 -10.65 6.01
N MET A 383 21.05 -10.89 6.73
CA MET A 383 19.77 -10.19 6.54
C MET A 383 19.91 -8.67 6.78
N LEU A 384 20.59 -8.26 7.85
CA LEU A 384 20.83 -6.83 8.12
C LEU A 384 21.66 -6.17 7.02
N ASN A 385 22.70 -6.84 6.51
CA ASN A 385 23.50 -6.33 5.40
C ASN A 385 22.65 -6.12 4.14
N GLU A 386 21.80 -7.11 3.80
CA GLU A 386 20.85 -6.97 2.69
C GLU A 386 19.89 -5.78 2.87
N VAL A 387 19.32 -5.60 4.07
CA VAL A 387 18.39 -4.50 4.37
C VAL A 387 19.08 -3.15 4.36
N TRP A 388 20.32 -3.08 4.83
CA TRP A 388 21.13 -1.87 4.79
C TRP A 388 21.33 -1.39 3.35
N GLY A 389 21.85 -2.26 2.48
CA GLY A 389 22.03 -1.97 1.06
C GLY A 389 20.71 -1.64 0.35
N ALA A 390 19.65 -2.36 0.69
CA ALA A 390 18.30 -2.09 0.17
C ALA A 390 17.77 -0.71 0.56
N ALA A 391 17.97 -0.27 1.81
CA ALA A 391 17.55 1.04 2.28
C ALA A 391 18.28 2.17 1.53
N ILE A 392 19.59 2.02 1.29
CA ILE A 392 20.39 2.95 0.49
C ILE A 392 19.82 3.04 -0.93
N HIS A 393 19.60 1.89 -1.59
CA HIS A 393 19.06 1.85 -2.94
C HIS A 393 17.67 2.48 -3.00
N TYR A 394 16.79 2.14 -2.05
CA TYR A 394 15.41 2.60 -2.04
C TYR A 394 15.30 4.12 -1.83
N ILE A 395 16.13 4.71 -0.94
CA ILE A 395 16.22 6.17 -0.82
C ILE A 395 16.74 6.80 -2.11
N ALA A 396 17.79 6.24 -2.72
CA ALA A 396 18.32 6.76 -3.97
C ALA A 396 17.24 6.76 -5.08
N GLU A 397 16.42 5.71 -5.17
CA GLU A 397 15.27 5.64 -6.07
C GLU A 397 14.23 6.72 -5.80
N ILE A 398 13.91 7.00 -4.53
CA ILE A 398 13.00 8.12 -4.18
C ILE A 398 13.60 9.45 -4.60
N LYS A 399 14.87 9.70 -4.26
CA LYS A 399 15.57 10.94 -4.59
C LYS A 399 15.61 11.18 -6.09
N SER A 400 15.79 10.13 -6.88
CA SER A 400 15.82 10.23 -8.35
C SER A 400 14.51 10.73 -8.98
N ASP A 401 13.37 10.68 -8.27
CA ASP A 401 12.13 11.36 -8.70
C ASP A 401 11.97 12.72 -8.04
N ARG A 402 12.28 12.80 -6.76
CA ARG A 402 12.04 13.99 -5.94
C ARG A 402 12.90 15.17 -6.37
N ASP A 403 14.15 14.89 -6.71
CA ASP A 403 15.16 15.92 -6.92
C ASP A 403 15.27 16.36 -8.38
N LEU A 404 14.35 15.89 -9.24
CA LEU A 404 14.09 16.46 -10.56
C LEU A 404 13.31 17.77 -10.46
N ASP A 405 13.42 18.60 -11.50
CA ASP A 405 12.67 19.86 -11.59
C ASP A 405 11.15 19.65 -11.82
N GLU A 406 10.77 18.50 -12.36
CA GLU A 406 9.38 18.13 -12.67
C GLU A 406 9.02 16.76 -12.06
N ASP A 407 7.75 16.55 -11.71
CA ASP A 407 7.25 15.22 -11.29
C ASP A 407 7.24 14.32 -12.53
N PRO A 408 8.06 13.26 -12.56
CA PRO A 408 8.25 12.46 -13.77
C PRO A 408 6.97 11.74 -14.22
N ILE A 409 6.06 11.42 -13.29
CA ILE A 409 4.75 10.84 -13.64
C ILE A 409 3.89 11.88 -14.34
N LEU A 410 3.88 13.14 -13.89
CA LEU A 410 3.09 14.21 -14.52
C LEU A 410 3.72 14.72 -15.81
N THR A 411 5.05 14.64 -15.96
CA THR A 411 5.72 14.87 -17.25
C THR A 411 5.26 13.84 -18.29
N CYS A 412 5.15 12.56 -17.91
CA CYS A 412 4.62 11.51 -18.79
C CYS A 412 3.10 11.61 -19.01
N LEU A 413 2.35 12.14 -18.04
CA LEU A 413 0.89 12.20 -18.02
C LEU A 413 0.42 13.65 -17.74
N PRO A 414 0.63 14.57 -18.69
CA PRO A 414 0.32 15.98 -18.49
C PRO A 414 -1.18 16.20 -18.25
N GLY A 415 -1.51 17.10 -17.32
CA GLY A 415 -2.88 17.45 -16.97
C GLY A 415 -3.53 16.54 -15.91
N TYR A 416 -2.98 15.35 -15.65
CA TYR A 416 -3.55 14.40 -14.69
C TYR A 416 -3.59 14.97 -13.26
N LEU A 417 -4.63 14.60 -12.51
CA LEU A 417 -4.68 14.84 -11.07
C LEU A 417 -3.81 13.82 -10.34
N ARG A 418 -2.82 14.30 -9.59
CA ARG A 418 -1.83 13.48 -8.89
C ARG A 418 -2.36 12.95 -7.56
N TRP A 419 -2.55 11.65 -7.45
CA TRP A 419 -2.95 10.94 -6.23
C TRP A 419 -1.79 10.18 -5.59
N THR A 420 -1.84 9.97 -4.29
CA THR A 420 -0.74 9.36 -3.52
C THR A 420 -1.28 8.55 -2.35
N ILE A 421 -0.50 7.62 -1.83
CA ILE A 421 -0.83 6.89 -0.59
C ILE A 421 -0.37 7.65 0.67
N HIS A 422 0.51 8.64 0.49
CA HIS A 422 1.06 9.50 1.54
C HIS A 422 0.63 10.94 1.32
N ALA A 423 0.17 11.64 2.37
CA ALA A 423 -0.30 13.01 2.21
C ALA A 423 0.86 13.97 1.90
N LYS A 424 0.75 14.69 0.79
CA LYS A 424 1.76 15.61 0.26
C LYS A 424 1.06 16.84 -0.32
N GLN A 425 1.68 18.01 -0.17
CA GLN A 425 1.14 19.25 -0.72
C GLN A 425 0.94 19.11 -2.24
N GLY A 426 -0.21 19.56 -2.75
CA GLY A 426 -0.65 19.48 -4.14
C GLY A 426 -0.86 18.08 -4.72
N GLN A 427 -0.84 17.04 -3.87
CA GLN A 427 -1.26 15.69 -4.23
C GLN A 427 -2.45 15.25 -3.37
N ILE A 428 -3.31 14.42 -3.94
CA ILE A 428 -4.52 13.93 -3.27
C ILE A 428 -4.21 12.58 -2.62
N ALA A 429 -4.11 12.54 -1.29
CA ALA A 429 -3.85 11.29 -0.59
C ALA A 429 -5.10 10.41 -0.54
N ILE A 430 -5.03 9.20 -1.08
CA ILE A 430 -6.12 8.23 -0.99
C ILE A 430 -6.40 7.85 0.47
N ALA A 431 -7.68 7.75 0.80
CA ALA A 431 -8.13 7.34 2.12
C ALA A 431 -7.86 5.85 2.34
N THR A 432 -6.99 5.55 3.30
CA THR A 432 -6.80 4.20 3.85
C THR A 432 -7.27 4.24 5.31
N PRO A 433 -8.46 3.71 5.64
CA PRO A 433 -8.98 3.79 7.00
C PRO A 433 -8.11 2.98 7.96
N PRO A 434 -7.71 3.53 9.12
CA PRO A 434 -6.95 2.77 10.10
C PRO A 434 -7.85 1.70 10.73
N ILE A 435 -7.29 0.51 10.90
CA ILE A 435 -7.88 -0.62 11.63
C ILE A 435 -7.00 -0.85 12.84
N LEU A 436 -7.60 -0.79 14.04
CA LEU A 436 -6.85 -0.88 15.31
C LEU A 436 -5.70 0.16 15.39
N GLY A 437 -5.95 1.36 14.87
CA GLY A 437 -4.95 2.45 14.83
C GLY A 437 -3.93 2.35 13.69
N VAL A 438 -3.94 1.27 12.90
CA VAL A 438 -2.94 1.03 11.85
C VAL A 438 -3.57 1.12 10.46
N SER A 439 -2.97 1.92 9.56
CA SER A 439 -3.36 1.96 8.15
C SER A 439 -2.49 1.01 7.34
N VAL A 440 -3.08 -0.02 6.74
CA VAL A 440 -2.36 -1.06 5.99
C VAL A 440 -2.78 -0.97 4.53
N GLN A 441 -1.80 -0.78 3.64
CA GLN A 441 -2.04 -0.79 2.20
C GLN A 441 -2.36 -2.21 1.71
N ALA A 442 -3.10 -2.31 0.61
CA ALA A 442 -3.58 -3.59 0.07
C ALA A 442 -2.47 -4.65 -0.13
N TRP A 443 -1.31 -4.22 -0.64
CA TRP A 443 -0.16 -5.09 -0.90
C TRP A 443 0.72 -5.38 0.32
N ALA A 444 0.46 -4.68 1.44
CA ALA A 444 1.17 -4.84 2.71
C ALA A 444 0.40 -5.67 3.75
N GLY A 445 -0.67 -6.33 3.32
CA GLY A 445 -1.54 -7.16 4.16
C GLY A 445 -2.33 -8.15 3.31
N SER A 446 -3.33 -8.78 3.92
CA SER A 446 -4.38 -9.54 3.25
C SER A 446 -5.76 -8.96 3.56
N ALA A 447 -6.67 -9.11 2.62
CA ALA A 447 -8.06 -8.69 2.80
C ALA A 447 -8.75 -9.45 3.95
N VAL A 448 -9.57 -8.75 4.72
CA VAL A 448 -10.46 -9.32 5.74
C VAL A 448 -11.84 -8.67 5.71
N PHE A 449 -12.89 -9.50 5.71
CA PHE A 449 -14.23 -9.03 6.04
C PHE A 449 -14.35 -8.89 7.54
N ARG A 450 -14.64 -7.66 8.01
CA ARG A 450 -14.70 -7.33 9.44
C ARG A 450 -15.98 -6.59 9.78
N PRO A 451 -16.66 -6.92 10.90
CA PRO A 451 -17.77 -6.12 11.38
C PRO A 451 -17.31 -4.73 11.83
N THR A 452 -18.22 -3.78 11.71
CA THR A 452 -18.10 -2.41 12.20
C THR A 452 -18.95 -2.26 13.46
N SER A 453 -18.68 -1.24 14.27
CA SER A 453 -19.49 -0.91 15.46
C SER A 453 -20.96 -0.60 15.13
N LYS A 454 -21.30 -0.38 13.85
CA LYS A 454 -22.65 -0.08 13.36
C LYS A 454 -23.38 -1.29 12.76
N GLY A 455 -22.90 -2.51 13.04
CA GLY A 455 -23.52 -3.74 12.54
C GLY A 455 -23.42 -3.94 11.02
N LYS A 456 -22.53 -3.19 10.35
CA LYS A 456 -22.18 -3.41 8.94
C LYS A 456 -20.87 -4.19 8.83
N VAL A 457 -20.65 -4.86 7.70
CA VAL A 457 -19.38 -5.53 7.40
C VAL A 457 -18.62 -4.71 6.37
N ARG A 458 -17.33 -4.48 6.60
CA ARG A 458 -16.43 -3.82 5.64
C ARG A 458 -15.29 -4.74 5.25
N LEU A 459 -14.69 -4.44 4.10
CA LEU A 459 -13.48 -5.10 3.63
C LEU A 459 -12.29 -4.17 3.88
N CYS A 460 -11.30 -4.63 4.64
CA CYS A 460 -10.07 -3.89 4.93
C CYS A 460 -8.84 -4.81 4.80
N SER A 461 -7.65 -4.25 4.92
CA SER A 461 -6.39 -5.01 4.88
C SER A 461 -5.74 -5.02 6.26
N LEU A 462 -5.20 -6.17 6.67
CA LEU A 462 -4.39 -6.32 7.88
C LEU A 462 -3.22 -7.28 7.59
N PRO A 463 -2.12 -7.21 8.35
CA PRO A 463 -1.05 -8.20 8.25
C PRO A 463 -1.56 -9.58 8.66
N VAL A 464 -1.12 -10.62 7.98
CA VAL A 464 -1.48 -12.01 8.31
C VAL A 464 -1.16 -12.37 9.75
N LEU A 465 -0.04 -11.89 10.30
CA LEU A 465 0.33 -12.10 11.70
C LEU A 465 -0.80 -11.70 12.66
N LEU A 466 -1.42 -10.54 12.42
CA LEU A 466 -2.53 -10.05 13.23
C LEU A 466 -3.82 -10.84 12.96
N LEU A 467 -4.12 -11.11 11.68
CA LEU A 467 -5.32 -11.84 11.29
C LEU A 467 -5.39 -13.22 11.95
N GLU A 468 -4.30 -13.98 11.88
CA GLU A 468 -4.24 -15.34 12.39
C GLU A 468 -4.26 -15.36 13.92
N ALA A 469 -3.50 -14.45 14.57
CA ALA A 469 -3.54 -14.27 16.02
C ALA A 469 -4.95 -13.94 16.54
N MET A 470 -5.73 -13.18 15.77
CA MET A 470 -7.11 -12.84 16.14
C MET A 470 -8.11 -13.99 15.94
N GLY A 471 -7.71 -15.10 15.29
CA GLY A 471 -8.61 -16.20 15.01
C GLY A 471 -9.35 -16.07 13.66
N ALA A 472 -8.88 -15.22 12.73
CA ALA A 472 -9.54 -15.01 11.46
C ALA A 472 -9.48 -16.27 10.57
N ILE A 473 -10.57 -16.53 9.85
CA ILE A 473 -10.76 -17.74 9.06
C ILE A 473 -10.23 -17.49 7.64
N PRO A 474 -9.17 -18.17 7.17
CA PRO A 474 -8.69 -18.00 5.81
C PRO A 474 -9.69 -18.60 4.81
N VAL A 475 -9.85 -17.94 3.67
CA VAL A 475 -10.68 -18.42 2.55
C VAL A 475 -9.83 -18.49 1.30
N ALA A 476 -9.79 -19.64 0.65
CA ALA A 476 -9.09 -19.80 -0.62
C ALA A 476 -10.00 -20.26 -1.74
N VAL A 477 -9.62 -19.96 -2.99
CA VAL A 477 -10.36 -20.44 -4.15
C VAL A 477 -10.10 -21.92 -4.33
N ARG A 478 -11.16 -22.72 -4.49
CA ARG A 478 -11.05 -24.14 -4.83
C ARG A 478 -10.47 -24.26 -6.24
N LEU A 479 -9.18 -24.62 -6.34
CA LEU A 479 -8.55 -24.96 -7.60
C LEU A 479 -8.95 -26.39 -7.99
N ASN A 480 -9.30 -26.59 -9.27
CA ASN A 480 -9.63 -27.92 -9.79
C ASN A 480 -8.40 -28.83 -9.97
N ASP A 481 -7.20 -28.33 -9.65
CA ASP A 481 -5.96 -29.04 -9.95
C ASP A 481 -5.52 -29.93 -8.78
N ARG A 482 -5.25 -31.22 -9.08
CA ARG A 482 -4.92 -32.27 -8.10
C ARG A 482 -3.53 -32.14 -7.49
N ARG A 483 -2.75 -31.12 -7.89
CA ARG A 483 -1.40 -30.86 -7.38
C ARG A 483 -1.51 -29.87 -6.24
N GLY A 484 -1.75 -30.39 -5.04
CA GLY A 484 -1.87 -29.62 -3.81
C GLY A 484 -0.61 -28.80 -3.52
N THR A 485 -0.68 -27.50 -3.78
CA THR A 485 0.20 -26.48 -3.22
C THR A 485 -0.67 -25.44 -2.50
N PRO A 486 -0.12 -24.77 -1.46
CA PRO A 486 -0.91 -24.01 -0.51
C PRO A 486 -1.60 -22.86 -1.24
N SER A 487 -2.93 -22.92 -1.28
CA SER A 487 -3.74 -21.89 -1.90
C SER A 487 -3.61 -20.63 -1.07
N GLN A 488 -2.84 -19.65 -1.56
CA GLN A 488 -2.88 -18.28 -1.08
C GLN A 488 -4.34 -17.91 -0.75
N PRO A 489 -4.64 -17.45 0.48
CA PRO A 489 -5.96 -16.95 0.80
C PRO A 489 -6.37 -15.86 -0.17
N LEU A 490 -7.59 -15.96 -0.69
CA LEU A 490 -8.23 -14.87 -1.40
C LEU A 490 -8.59 -13.74 -0.43
N PHE A 491 -8.99 -14.09 0.79
CA PHE A 491 -9.24 -13.17 1.91
C PHE A 491 -9.38 -13.96 3.22
N TYR A 492 -9.59 -13.23 4.32
CA TYR A 492 -9.93 -13.74 5.64
C TYR A 492 -11.32 -13.29 6.07
N ILE A 493 -11.93 -14.02 6.99
CA ILE A 493 -13.19 -13.65 7.64
C ILE A 493 -12.88 -13.41 9.12
N ASP A 494 -13.25 -12.25 9.65
CA ASP A 494 -13.21 -12.02 11.08
C ASP A 494 -14.16 -12.99 11.81
N LYS A 495 -13.67 -13.66 12.86
CA LYS A 495 -14.46 -14.64 13.63
C LYS A 495 -15.76 -14.06 14.19
N GLU A 496 -15.82 -12.75 14.43
CA GLU A 496 -17.01 -12.06 14.94
C GLU A 496 -18.17 -12.06 13.92
N ILE A 497 -17.93 -12.36 12.65
CA ILE A 497 -19.00 -12.53 11.64
C ILE A 497 -19.83 -13.80 11.94
N GLY A 498 -19.26 -14.80 12.61
CA GLY A 498 -20.01 -15.97 13.09
C GLY A 498 -20.49 -16.92 11.98
N VAL A 499 -19.76 -17.01 10.86
CA VAL A 499 -20.11 -17.87 9.72
C VAL A 499 -19.21 -19.11 9.67
N GLY A 500 -19.82 -20.28 9.41
CA GLY A 500 -19.11 -21.55 9.28
C GLY A 500 -18.89 -22.02 7.85
N ASN A 501 -19.49 -21.36 6.85
CA ASN A 501 -19.36 -21.73 5.44
C ASN A 501 -19.55 -20.51 4.52
N MET A 502 -19.30 -20.72 3.22
CA MET A 502 -19.33 -19.65 2.23
C MET A 502 -20.73 -19.13 1.93
N ASP A 503 -21.75 -19.97 1.92
CA ASP A 503 -23.13 -19.52 1.65
C ASP A 503 -23.64 -18.62 2.77
N GLY A 504 -23.32 -18.95 4.03
CA GLY A 504 -23.58 -18.11 5.20
C GLY A 504 -22.86 -16.77 5.12
N LEU A 505 -21.59 -16.75 4.72
CA LEU A 505 -20.86 -15.50 4.49
C LEU A 505 -21.54 -14.64 3.41
N LEU A 506 -21.82 -15.22 2.25
CA LEU A 506 -22.42 -14.48 1.13
C LEU A 506 -23.80 -13.92 1.48
N ALA A 507 -24.60 -14.66 2.26
CA ALA A 507 -25.88 -14.16 2.78
C ALA A 507 -25.68 -12.95 3.71
N VAL A 508 -24.78 -13.05 4.69
CA VAL A 508 -24.46 -11.92 5.60
C VAL A 508 -23.97 -10.70 4.83
N LEU A 509 -23.06 -10.89 3.88
CA LEU A 509 -22.49 -9.79 3.10
C LEU A 509 -23.55 -9.10 2.23
N ARG A 510 -24.51 -9.84 1.65
CA ARG A 510 -25.57 -9.25 0.82
C ARG A 510 -26.35 -8.16 1.56
N ASP A 511 -26.59 -8.34 2.85
CA ASP A 511 -27.44 -7.43 3.64
C ASP A 511 -26.63 -6.37 4.41
N THR A 512 -25.39 -6.70 4.77
CA THR A 512 -24.60 -5.92 5.73
C THR A 512 -23.35 -5.30 5.14
N PHE A 513 -22.91 -5.69 3.94
CA PHE A 513 -21.68 -5.16 3.36
C PHE A 513 -21.79 -3.67 3.05
N THR A 514 -20.73 -2.91 3.36
CA THR A 514 -20.64 -1.48 3.10
C THR A 514 -19.28 -1.10 2.54
N ARG A 515 -19.30 -0.10 1.64
CA ARG A 515 -18.11 0.53 1.07
C ARG A 515 -17.68 1.79 1.82
N ARG A 516 -18.42 2.23 2.84
CA ARG A 516 -18.01 3.37 3.68
C ARG A 516 -16.71 3.03 4.40
N ARG A 517 -15.70 3.89 4.24
CA ARG A 517 -14.36 3.71 4.82
C ARG A 517 -14.34 4.18 6.26
N PHE A 518 -15.06 5.26 6.55
CA PHE A 518 -15.18 5.85 7.88
C PHE A 518 -16.62 5.70 8.39
N SER A 519 -16.75 5.05 9.56
CA SER A 519 -18.03 4.85 10.24
C SER A 519 -18.31 5.93 11.26
#